data_AF-A0A5A9FAR3-F1
#
_entry.id   AF-A0A5A9FAR3-F1
#
_cell.length_a   1.000
_cell.length_b   1.000
_cell.length_c   1.000
_cell.angle_alpha   90.00
_cell.angle_beta   90.00
_cell.angle_gamma   90.00
#
_symmetry.space_group_name_H-M   'P 1'
#
loop_
_entity.id
_entity.type
_entity.pdbx_description
1 polymer ?
#
loop_
_entity_poly.entity_id
_entity_poly.type
_entity_poly.pdbx_seq_one_letter_code
_entity_poly.pdbx_strand_id
1 'polypeptide(L)'
;MRDLFNHVHPLPAIACTRVADNTPLVGSVIDTMGFASLTFVIMAGTLADADATFAVLVEDGDAPDLSDAAAVPNTQLLGNEALAGFTAADDGKTRKVGYAGFKRYVRLTVTPAGNAAAADIGAVAVLGHPHSMPTANPPV
;
A
#
# COMPACT_ATOMS: atom_id res chain seq x y z
N MET A 1 17.80 -7.23 20.97
CA MET A 1 16.74 -7.11 19.95
C MET A 1 16.45 -5.63 19.77
N ARG A 2 16.28 -5.13 18.54
CA ARG A 2 15.82 -3.75 18.33
C ARG A 2 14.30 -3.74 18.32
N ASP A 3 13.70 -2.75 18.96
CA ASP A 3 12.26 -2.64 19.12
C ASP A 3 11.61 -2.08 17.85
N LEU A 4 10.59 -2.77 17.34
CA LEU A 4 9.76 -2.27 16.25
C LEU A 4 8.47 -1.64 16.76
N PHE A 5 7.96 -2.11 17.91
CA PHE A 5 6.63 -1.79 18.43
C PHE A 5 6.44 -0.28 18.66
N ASN A 6 7.41 0.38 19.29
CA ASN A 6 7.34 1.83 19.53
C ASN A 6 7.79 2.67 18.33
N HIS A 7 8.25 2.04 17.24
CA HIS A 7 8.89 2.70 16.09
C HIS A 7 8.05 2.67 14.82
N VAL A 8 6.89 2.00 14.82
CA VAL A 8 5.98 1.94 13.67
C VAL A 8 4.55 2.29 14.05
N HIS A 9 3.85 2.92 13.13
CA HIS A 9 2.43 3.25 13.23
C HIS A 9 1.70 2.67 12.01
N PRO A 10 1.12 1.47 12.11
CA PRO A 10 0.42 0.83 11.01
C PRO A 10 -0.98 1.43 10.83
N LEU A 11 -1.34 1.75 9.59
CA LEU A 11 -2.67 2.23 9.19
C LEU A 11 -3.22 1.36 8.05
N PRO A 12 -4.55 1.15 7.97
CA PRO A 12 -5.16 0.45 6.86
C PRO A 12 -5.03 1.28 5.58
N ALA A 13 -4.25 0.78 4.61
CA ALA A 13 -4.18 1.38 3.28
C ALA A 13 -5.31 0.85 2.40
N ILE A 14 -5.50 -0.47 2.35
CA ILE A 14 -6.65 -1.14 1.73
C ILE A 14 -7.17 -2.13 2.76
N ALA A 15 -8.42 -1.96 3.20
CA ALA A 15 -9.07 -2.94 4.06
C ALA A 15 -9.14 -4.30 3.36
N CYS A 16 -8.93 -5.40 4.10
CA CYS A 16 -9.02 -6.74 3.53
C CYS A 16 -10.39 -6.92 2.85
N THR A 17 -10.36 -7.15 1.54
CA THR A 17 -11.56 -7.24 0.72
C THR A 17 -11.43 -8.34 -0.32
N ARG A 18 -12.57 -8.84 -0.76
CA ARG A 18 -12.69 -9.78 -1.86
C ARG A 18 -13.33 -9.08 -3.05
N VAL A 19 -12.63 -9.05 -4.17
CA VAL A 19 -13.14 -8.55 -5.45
C VAL A 19 -13.34 -9.69 -6.44
N ALA A 20 -14.19 -9.45 -7.43
CA ALA A 20 -14.43 -10.40 -8.53
C ALA A 20 -14.49 -9.71 -9.90
N ASP A 21 -14.00 -8.48 -9.96
CA ASP A 21 -13.96 -7.64 -11.15
C ASP A 21 -12.59 -6.98 -11.30
N ASN A 22 -12.50 -6.03 -12.24
CA ASN A 22 -11.31 -5.24 -12.54
C ASN A 22 -11.38 -3.82 -11.95
N THR A 23 -12.27 -3.59 -10.97
CA THR A 23 -12.41 -2.27 -10.35
C THR A 23 -11.15 -1.97 -9.54
N PRO A 24 -10.48 -0.81 -9.74
CA PRO A 24 -9.35 -0.42 -8.92
C PRO A 24 -9.72 -0.35 -7.44
N LEU A 25 -8.93 -1.05 -6.62
CA LEU A 25 -8.94 -0.95 -5.17
C LEU A 25 -8.13 0.27 -4.76
N VAL A 26 -8.80 1.43 -4.71
CA VAL A 26 -8.18 2.69 -4.28
C VAL A 26 -8.08 2.72 -2.77
N GLY A 27 -6.87 2.88 -2.24
CA GLY A 27 -6.61 2.91 -0.81
C GLY A 27 -6.92 4.26 -0.15
N SER A 28 -6.93 4.22 1.19
CA SER A 28 -7.01 5.41 2.05
C SER A 28 -5.83 6.35 1.81
N VAL A 29 -6.07 7.65 1.95
CA VAL A 29 -5.01 8.66 1.94
C VAL A 29 -4.21 8.57 3.25
N ILE A 30 -2.89 8.42 3.14
CA ILE A 30 -1.97 8.35 4.26
C ILE A 30 -1.24 9.69 4.39
N ASP A 31 -1.39 10.34 5.54
CA ASP A 31 -0.60 11.52 5.91
C ASP A 31 0.73 11.08 6.52
N THR A 32 1.83 11.46 5.89
CA THR A 32 3.19 11.12 6.36
C THR A 32 3.71 12.05 7.45
N MET A 33 2.97 13.10 7.81
CA MET A 33 3.41 14.09 8.78
C MET A 33 3.78 13.45 10.12
N GLY A 34 4.97 13.80 10.63
CA GLY A 34 5.49 13.27 11.89
C GLY A 34 6.23 11.95 11.76
N PHE A 35 6.37 11.40 10.56
CA PHE A 35 7.13 10.19 10.26
C PHE A 35 8.10 10.42 9.11
N ALA A 36 9.31 9.88 9.21
CA ALA A 36 10.34 10.04 8.17
C ALA A 36 10.41 8.87 7.16
N SER A 37 9.48 7.92 7.25
CA SER A 37 9.41 6.80 6.30
C SER A 37 8.00 6.22 6.20
N LEU A 38 7.65 5.77 5.00
CA LEU A 38 6.41 5.06 4.70
C LEU A 38 6.72 3.83 3.85
N THR A 39 6.16 2.68 4.21
CA THR A 39 6.18 1.48 3.38
C THR A 39 4.81 0.84 3.37
N PHE A 40 4.29 0.56 2.19
CA PHE A 40 3.09 -0.26 2.05
C PHE A 40 3.47 -1.73 2.06
N VAL A 41 2.79 -2.51 2.89
CA VAL A 41 2.86 -3.97 2.92
C VAL A 41 1.52 -4.49 2.41
N ILE A 42 1.57 -5.33 1.37
CA ILE A 42 0.41 -5.81 0.64
C ILE A 42 0.36 -7.33 0.82
N MET A 43 -0.83 -7.87 1.06
CA MET A 43 -1.07 -9.29 1.17
C MET A 43 -2.14 -9.70 0.16
N ALA A 44 -1.84 -10.76 -0.59
CA ALA A 44 -2.83 -11.48 -1.37
C ALA A 44 -3.28 -12.72 -0.60
N GLY A 45 -4.59 -12.97 -0.60
CA GLY A 45 -5.18 -14.25 -0.18
C GLY A 45 -5.26 -15.20 -1.37
N THR A 46 -6.47 -15.64 -1.72
CA THR A 46 -6.70 -16.48 -2.91
C THR A 46 -6.95 -15.59 -4.13
N LEU A 47 -6.30 -15.87 -5.25
CA LEU A 47 -6.42 -15.24 -6.55
C LEU A 47 -6.93 -16.28 -7.55
N ALA A 48 -8.25 -16.48 -7.59
CA ALA A 48 -8.87 -17.65 -8.21
C ALA A 48 -8.85 -17.66 -9.75
N ASP A 49 -8.52 -16.55 -10.39
CA ASP A 49 -8.49 -16.43 -11.84
C ASP A 49 -7.05 -16.57 -12.36
N ALA A 50 -6.80 -17.59 -13.19
CA ALA A 50 -5.46 -17.95 -13.67
C ALA A 50 -4.82 -16.88 -14.57
N ASP A 51 -5.64 -16.05 -15.24
CA ASP A 51 -5.17 -15.03 -16.19
C ASP A 51 -5.15 -13.63 -15.57
N ALA A 52 -5.50 -13.51 -14.27
CA ALA A 52 -5.54 -12.22 -13.59
C ALA A 52 -4.16 -11.70 -13.21
N THR A 53 -4.01 -10.39 -13.37
CA THR A 53 -2.89 -9.60 -12.85
C THR A 53 -3.39 -8.49 -11.96
N PHE A 54 -2.59 -8.09 -10.97
CA PHE A 54 -2.93 -7.07 -9.98
C PHE A 54 -1.79 -6.06 -9.94
N ALA A 55 -1.95 -4.97 -10.69
CA ALA A 55 -0.96 -3.90 -10.77
C ALA A 55 -1.06 -3.01 -9.53
N VAL A 56 0.08 -2.67 -8.95
CA VAL A 56 0.18 -1.70 -7.85
C VAL A 56 0.51 -0.33 -8.43
N LEU A 57 -0.09 0.72 -7.88
CA LEU A 57 0.26 2.10 -8.13
C LEU A 57 0.33 2.86 -6.81
N VAL A 58 1.39 3.61 -6.59
CA VAL A 58 1.56 4.56 -5.50
C VAL A 58 1.37 5.95 -6.08
N GLU A 59 0.48 6.70 -5.46
CA GLU A 59 0.17 8.07 -5.85
C GLU A 59 0.44 8.99 -4.67
N ASP A 60 0.93 10.20 -4.96
CA ASP A 60 1.14 11.23 -3.96
C ASP A 60 0.61 12.60 -4.40
N GLY A 61 0.51 13.52 -3.44
CA GLY A 61 -0.03 14.86 -3.65
C GLY A 61 0.13 15.76 -2.43
N ASP A 62 -0.21 17.03 -2.60
CA ASP A 62 -0.21 18.05 -1.55
C ASP A 62 -1.59 18.23 -0.92
N ALA A 63 -2.68 17.85 -1.61
CA ALA A 63 -4.04 17.97 -1.08
C ALA A 63 -4.38 16.79 -0.14
N PRO A 64 -5.02 17.05 1.02
CA PRO A 64 -5.38 16.00 1.98
C PRO A 64 -6.40 14.99 1.45
N ASP A 65 -7.16 15.35 0.43
CA ASP A 65 -8.10 14.48 -0.27
C ASP A 65 -7.49 13.81 -1.50
N LEU A 66 -6.21 14.10 -1.80
CA LEU A 66 -5.52 13.68 -3.03
C LEU A 66 -6.30 14.02 -4.31
N SER A 67 -7.01 15.16 -4.31
CA SER A 67 -7.61 15.74 -5.53
C SER A 67 -6.58 16.10 -6.59
N ASP A 68 -5.31 16.22 -6.18
CA ASP A 68 -4.13 16.48 -7.01
C ASP A 68 -3.22 15.25 -7.19
N ALA A 69 -3.73 14.05 -6.92
CA ALA A 69 -2.97 12.80 -7.00
C ALA A 69 -2.20 12.66 -8.33
N ALA A 70 -0.91 12.35 -8.22
CA ALA A 70 -0.06 11.98 -9.33
C ALA A 70 0.67 10.67 -9.04
N ALA A 71 0.98 9.90 -10.09
CA ALA A 71 1.80 8.71 -9.95
C ALA A 71 3.20 9.07 -9.44
N VAL A 72 3.65 8.38 -8.40
CA VAL A 72 4.99 8.59 -7.82
C VAL A 72 6.05 8.11 -8.82
N PRO A 73 7.03 8.94 -9.21
CA PRO A 73 8.08 8.49 -10.11
C PRO A 73 8.96 7.44 -9.43
N ASN A 74 9.46 6.46 -10.20
CA ASN A 74 10.31 5.38 -9.68
C ASN A 74 11.54 5.86 -8.86
N THR A 75 12.06 7.06 -9.14
CA THR A 75 13.18 7.66 -8.38
C THR A 75 12.80 8.02 -6.94
N GLN A 76 11.51 8.04 -6.62
CA GLN A 76 10.94 8.34 -5.30
C GLN A 76 10.30 7.10 -4.67
N LEU A 77 10.57 5.90 -5.21
CA LEU A 77 10.14 4.64 -4.64
C LEU A 77 11.35 3.82 -4.17
N LEU A 78 11.16 3.07 -3.09
CA LEU A 78 12.06 2.02 -2.65
C LEU A 78 11.49 0.67 -3.10
N GLY A 79 12.20 0.01 -4.01
CA GLY A 79 11.66 -1.10 -4.79
C GLY A 79 11.03 -0.58 -6.09
N ASN A 80 10.03 -1.30 -6.60
CA ASN A 80 9.23 -0.84 -7.72
C ASN A 80 7.84 -1.50 -7.67
N GLU A 81 6.88 -0.87 -8.33
CA GLU A 81 5.47 -1.27 -8.33
C GLU A 81 5.22 -2.59 -9.07
N ALA A 82 6.00 -2.90 -10.11
CA ALA A 82 5.89 -4.15 -10.83
C ALA A 82 6.24 -5.37 -9.94
N LEU A 83 7.23 -5.24 -9.05
CA LEU A 83 7.58 -6.25 -8.06
C LEU A 83 6.62 -6.29 -6.87
N ALA A 84 5.87 -5.21 -6.66
CA ALA A 84 4.82 -5.13 -5.64
C ALA A 84 3.48 -5.72 -6.12
N GLY A 85 3.28 -5.83 -7.43
CA GLY A 85 2.12 -6.46 -8.05
C GLY A 85 2.06 -7.97 -7.88
N PHE A 86 0.92 -8.54 -8.28
CA PHE A 86 0.62 -9.96 -8.17
C PHE A 86 0.11 -10.52 -9.50
N THR A 87 0.31 -11.81 -9.67
CA THR A 87 -0.33 -12.65 -10.68
C THR A 87 -1.14 -13.74 -9.97
N ALA A 88 -1.96 -14.49 -10.71
CA ALA A 88 -2.66 -15.67 -10.18
C ALA A 88 -1.74 -16.69 -9.46
N ALA A 89 -0.44 -16.72 -9.77
CA ALA A 89 0.52 -17.60 -9.12
C ALA A 89 1.04 -17.09 -7.76
N ASP A 90 0.53 -15.94 -7.29
CA ASP A 90 0.98 -15.26 -6.08
C ASP A 90 0.03 -15.42 -4.87
N ASP A 91 -0.76 -16.48 -4.86
CA ASP A 91 -1.61 -16.88 -3.73
C ASP A 91 -0.86 -16.89 -2.40
N GLY A 92 -1.45 -16.27 -1.38
CA GLY A 92 -0.92 -16.23 -0.02
C GLY A 92 0.40 -15.48 0.12
N LYS A 93 0.84 -14.72 -0.88
CA LYS A 93 2.12 -14.00 -0.84
C LYS A 93 1.95 -12.59 -0.27
N THR A 94 3.07 -12.07 0.25
CA THR A 94 3.18 -10.68 0.66
C THR A 94 4.17 -9.95 -0.24
N ARG A 95 3.88 -8.67 -0.47
CA ARG A 95 4.71 -7.76 -1.27
C ARG A 95 4.84 -6.43 -0.52
N LYS A 96 5.79 -5.59 -0.94
CA LYS A 96 5.97 -4.27 -0.36
C LYS A 96 6.53 -3.27 -1.36
N VAL A 97 6.21 -2.00 -1.13
CA VAL A 97 6.79 -0.86 -1.84
C VAL A 97 6.98 0.28 -0.84
N GLY A 98 8.19 0.86 -0.81
CA GLY A 98 8.50 1.99 0.06
C GLY A 98 8.35 3.31 -0.68
N TYR A 99 7.98 4.36 0.04
CA TYR A 99 7.91 5.72 -0.46
C TYR A 99 9.13 6.52 0.03
N ALA A 100 9.81 7.18 -0.90
CA ALA A 100 10.97 8.05 -0.67
C ALA A 100 10.79 9.44 -1.33
N GLY A 101 9.56 9.78 -1.71
CA GLY A 101 9.21 11.11 -2.19
C GLY A 101 9.10 12.14 -1.07
N PHE A 102 8.69 13.35 -1.43
CA PHE A 102 8.66 14.53 -0.55
C PHE A 102 7.26 15.08 -0.30
N LYS A 103 6.23 14.51 -0.92
CA LYS A 103 4.83 14.92 -0.75
C LYS A 103 4.28 14.36 0.55
N ARG A 104 3.26 15.04 1.08
CA ARG A 104 2.71 14.74 2.41
C ARG A 104 1.68 13.61 2.35
N TYR A 105 0.85 13.59 1.32
CA TYR A 105 -0.25 12.64 1.21
C TYR A 105 0.08 11.59 0.18
N VAL A 106 -0.04 10.31 0.56
CA VAL A 106 0.31 9.18 -0.29
C VAL A 106 -0.79 8.13 -0.19
N ARG A 107 -1.15 7.47 -1.30
CA ARG A 107 -2.04 6.31 -1.29
C ARG A 107 -1.49 5.18 -2.15
N LEU A 108 -2.01 3.99 -1.93
CA LEU A 108 -1.74 2.82 -2.77
C LEU A 108 -3.05 2.35 -3.42
N THR A 109 -2.98 2.10 -4.72
CA THR A 109 -4.07 1.54 -5.52
C THR A 109 -3.64 0.17 -6.05
N VAL A 110 -4.52 -0.83 -5.98
CA VAL A 110 -4.33 -2.13 -6.65
C VAL A 110 -5.37 -2.28 -7.74
N THR A 111 -4.95 -2.47 -8.98
CA THR A 111 -5.85 -2.62 -10.13
C THR A 111 -5.79 -4.04 -10.66
N PRO A 112 -6.85 -4.85 -10.48
CA PRO A 112 -6.97 -6.12 -11.17
C PRO A 112 -7.18 -5.91 -12.67
N ALA A 113 -6.62 -6.80 -13.49
CA ALA A 113 -6.88 -6.88 -14.92
C ALA A 113 -7.04 -8.35 -15.33
N GLY A 114 -8.08 -8.64 -16.11
CA GLY A 114 -8.43 -10.01 -16.50
C GLY A 114 -9.08 -10.83 -15.39
N ASN A 115 -9.44 -10.22 -14.25
CA ASN A 115 -10.05 -10.91 -13.13
C ASN A 115 -11.57 -11.07 -13.31
N ALA A 116 -12.04 -12.31 -13.35
CA ALA A 116 -13.45 -12.68 -13.36
C ALA A 116 -13.82 -13.66 -12.23
N ALA A 117 -12.93 -13.83 -11.24
CA ALA A 117 -13.13 -14.71 -10.08
C ALA A 117 -12.69 -14.04 -8.77
N ALA A 118 -12.91 -14.73 -7.64
CA ALA A 118 -12.59 -14.21 -6.32
C ALA A 118 -11.09 -13.92 -6.16
N ALA A 119 -10.77 -12.68 -5.80
CA ALA A 119 -9.43 -12.23 -5.44
C ALA A 119 -9.45 -11.51 -4.09
N ASP A 120 -8.71 -12.04 -3.12
CA ASP A 120 -8.57 -11.46 -1.78
C ASP A 120 -7.32 -10.58 -1.70
N ILE A 121 -7.49 -9.29 -1.39
CA ILE A 121 -6.38 -8.33 -1.29
C ILE A 121 -6.55 -7.46 -0.05
N GLY A 122 -5.43 -7.15 0.62
CA GLY A 122 -5.37 -6.16 1.69
C GLY A 122 -4.00 -5.48 1.75
N ALA A 123 -3.94 -4.25 2.27
CA ALA A 123 -2.70 -3.50 2.41
C ALA A 123 -2.65 -2.66 3.68
N VAL A 124 -1.47 -2.60 4.29
CA VAL A 124 -1.16 -1.79 5.47
C VAL A 124 -0.08 -0.78 5.12
N ALA A 125 -0.33 0.48 5.41
CA ALA A 125 0.68 1.53 5.42
C ALA A 125 1.43 1.47 6.75
N VAL A 126 2.73 1.21 6.70
CA VAL A 126 3.60 1.22 7.87
C VAL A 126 4.39 2.52 7.88
N LEU A 127 3.99 3.46 8.75
CA LEU A 127 4.76 4.67 8.99
C LEU A 127 5.84 4.37 10.03
N GLY A 128 7.07 4.78 9.75
CA GLY A 128 8.22 4.52 10.61
C GLY A 128 9.10 5.75 10.80
N HIS A 129 10.09 5.63 11.69
CA HIS A 129 10.94 6.76 12.10
C HIS A 129 10.09 7.96 12.58
N PRO A 130 9.23 7.76 13.59
CA PRO A 130 8.41 8.84 14.13
C PRO A 130 9.28 9.94 14.76
N HIS A 131 8.85 11.19 14.62
CA HIS A 131 9.48 12.33 15.28
C HIS A 131 9.24 12.34 16.80
N SER A 132 8.22 11.61 17.27
CA SER A 132 7.89 11.43 18.69
C SER A 132 7.62 9.96 18.97
N MET A 133 8.28 9.41 19.98
CA MET A 133 8.13 8.02 20.42
C MET A 133 7.58 7.96 21.86
N PRO A 134 6.82 6.91 22.21
CA PRO A 134 6.39 5.80 21.36
C PRO A 134 5.26 6.20 20.41
N THR A 135 5.08 5.44 19.33
CA THR A 135 3.86 5.50 18.51
C THR A 135 2.63 5.07 19.32
N ALA A 136 1.45 5.54 18.94
CA ALA A 136 0.22 5.25 19.68
C ALA A 136 -0.15 3.76 19.58
N ASN A 137 -0.66 3.22 20.69
CA ASN A 137 -1.24 1.88 20.74
C ASN A 137 -2.61 1.93 21.47
N PRO A 138 -3.75 1.67 20.80
CA PRO A 138 -3.85 1.28 19.39
C PRO A 138 -3.44 2.44 18.44
N PRO A 139 -3.06 2.13 17.19
CA PRO A 139 -2.85 3.13 16.16
C PRO A 139 -4.13 3.95 15.92
N VAL A 140 -3.96 5.24 15.62
CA VAL A 140 -5.03 6.22 15.39
C VAL A 140 -4.90 6.87 14.02
#